data_AF-A0A968VHP8-F1
#
_entry.id   AF-A0A968VHP8-F1
#
_cell.length_a   1.000
_cell.length_b   1.000
_cell.length_c   1.000
_cell.angle_alpha   90.00
_cell.angle_beta   90.00
_cell.angle_gamma   90.00
#
_symmetry.space_group_name_H-M   'P 1'
#
loop_
_entity.id
_entity.type
_entity.pdbx_description
1 polymer ?
#
loop_
_entity_poly.entity_id
_entity_poly.type
_entity_poly.pdbx_seq_one_letter_code
_entity_poly.pdbx_strand_id
1 'polypeptide(L)'
;MVQCLLLRRFTSQILLFCLILLVLPPVGAQAQNQAAITIDVQAGYDGSYRVSHWFPVTATVGNDGPDVQGVLEWSWPDGTGSMYQHVIDLPRGARKQVNFAVTVDAVPRSAEVLLRDAQGAVVARTRVRLEPLDVGQFTIGVLSSDRTLLNSLVGMQFDNSNVSGVSVLHLDPALLPENPLTLSGIEALFLHDIASADFSAGQLAALEDWVRAGGQLVVSGGASAERSVPGVASLLPVTVGGLQQGTSLVALSDLAPEAATAALESVTTLSTVTPLPGARLWQTTICLQYTTWAMGAGSSPPSTWAFCGPGPERRRSGKRWSNRGTEWKSVLRTAGAATIYCATHCSFPRCSCLRCGSFSC
;
A
#
# COMPACT_ATOMS: atom_id res chain seq x y z
N MET A 1 -12.16 -60.55 -62.58
CA MET A 1 -11.38 -59.46 -63.22
C MET A 1 -11.65 -58.08 -62.61
N VAL A 2 -12.88 -57.76 -62.18
CA VAL A 2 -13.26 -56.44 -61.60
C VAL A 2 -12.63 -56.15 -60.22
N GLN A 3 -12.42 -57.18 -59.38
CA GLN A 3 -11.91 -57.04 -58.01
C GLN A 3 -10.42 -56.63 -57.94
N CYS A 4 -9.62 -56.98 -58.95
CA CYS A 4 -8.19 -56.66 -59.02
C CYS A 4 -7.93 -55.20 -59.46
N LEU A 5 -8.85 -54.63 -60.26
CA LEU A 5 -8.80 -53.23 -60.70
C LEU A 5 -9.21 -52.24 -59.60
N LEU A 6 -10.11 -52.64 -58.69
CA LEU A 6 -10.53 -51.82 -57.54
C LEU A 6 -9.41 -51.69 -56.49
N LEU A 7 -8.73 -52.78 -56.12
CA LEU A 7 -7.60 -52.71 -55.17
C LEU A 7 -6.45 -51.85 -55.69
N ARG A 8 -6.18 -51.90 -57.00
CA ARG A 8 -5.10 -51.11 -57.63
C ARG A 8 -5.42 -49.62 -57.71
N ARG A 9 -6.72 -49.25 -57.77
CA ARG A 9 -7.17 -47.86 -57.67
C ARG A 9 -7.09 -47.33 -56.23
N PHE A 10 -7.41 -48.16 -55.24
CA PHE A 10 -7.28 -47.78 -53.83
C PHE A 10 -5.82 -47.58 -53.41
N THR A 11 -4.89 -48.45 -53.81
CA THR A 11 -3.46 -48.26 -53.49
C THR A 11 -2.87 -47.03 -54.16
N SER A 12 -3.27 -46.72 -55.40
CA SER A 12 -2.82 -45.52 -56.10
C SER A 12 -3.34 -44.23 -55.47
N GLN A 13 -4.57 -44.22 -54.93
CA GLN A 13 -5.11 -43.04 -54.26
C GLN A 13 -4.52 -42.82 -52.86
N ILE A 14 -4.19 -43.90 -52.14
CA ILE A 14 -3.47 -43.81 -50.87
C ILE A 14 -2.05 -43.26 -51.09
N LEU A 15 -1.37 -43.72 -52.15
CA LEU A 15 -0.04 -43.22 -52.48
C LEU A 15 -0.06 -41.73 -52.86
N LEU A 16 -1.06 -41.30 -53.63
CA LEU A 16 -1.23 -39.89 -54.01
C LEU A 16 -1.57 -39.00 -52.80
N PHE A 17 -2.40 -39.50 -51.88
CA PHE A 17 -2.74 -38.79 -50.65
C PHE A 17 -1.54 -38.66 -49.70
N CYS A 18 -0.73 -39.71 -49.55
CA CYS A 18 0.52 -39.65 -48.79
C CYS A 18 1.55 -38.72 -49.43
N LEU A 19 1.61 -38.66 -50.76
CA LEU A 19 2.50 -37.73 -51.48
C LEU A 19 2.06 -36.27 -51.28
N ILE A 20 0.76 -35.98 -51.28
CA ILE A 20 0.22 -34.64 -51.01
C ILE A 20 0.49 -34.21 -49.56
N LEU A 21 0.39 -35.14 -48.59
CA LEU A 21 0.75 -34.88 -47.19
C LEU A 21 2.24 -34.55 -46.98
N LEU A 22 3.13 -35.03 -47.86
CA LEU A 22 4.56 -34.74 -47.83
C LEU A 22 4.93 -33.36 -48.43
N VAL A 23 4.03 -32.76 -49.21
CA VAL A 23 4.25 -31.44 -49.85
C VAL A 23 3.64 -30.30 -49.04
N LEU A 24 2.86 -30.61 -48.00
CA LEU A 24 2.44 -29.60 -47.04
C LEU A 24 3.71 -29.08 -46.32
N PRO A 25 4.03 -27.78 -46.43
CA PRO A 25 5.16 -27.22 -45.70
C PRO A 25 4.95 -27.49 -44.22
N PRO A 26 5.99 -27.84 -43.45
CA PRO A 26 5.86 -27.96 -42.01
C PRO A 26 5.27 -26.63 -41.53
N VAL A 27 4.08 -26.69 -40.93
CA VAL A 27 3.57 -25.57 -40.16
C VAL A 27 4.61 -25.39 -39.07
N GLY A 28 5.49 -24.41 -39.26
CA GLY A 28 6.54 -24.10 -38.32
C GLY A 28 5.83 -23.87 -37.00
N ALA A 29 6.06 -24.76 -36.03
CA ALA A 29 5.80 -24.44 -34.65
C ALA A 29 6.63 -23.20 -34.40
N GLN A 30 6.00 -22.03 -34.38
CA GLN A 30 6.63 -20.85 -33.82
C GLN A 30 6.86 -21.22 -32.37
N ALA A 31 8.08 -21.68 -32.05
CA ALA A 31 8.59 -21.60 -30.70
C ALA A 31 8.28 -20.16 -30.28
N GLN A 32 7.38 -19.98 -29.31
CA GLN A 32 7.15 -18.67 -28.73
C GLN A 32 8.53 -18.17 -28.34
N ASN A 33 9.03 -17.21 -29.12
CA ASN A 33 10.34 -16.64 -28.90
C ASN A 33 10.21 -15.94 -27.56
N GLN A 34 10.65 -16.62 -26.50
CA GLN A 34 10.61 -16.07 -25.15
C GLN A 34 11.35 -14.74 -25.25
N ALA A 35 10.69 -13.65 -24.88
CA ALA A 35 11.31 -12.34 -24.95
C ALA A 35 12.62 -12.43 -24.16
N ALA A 36 13.75 -12.21 -24.85
CA ALA A 36 15.07 -12.37 -24.25
C ALA A 36 15.28 -11.42 -23.06
N ILE A 37 14.49 -10.35 -23.00
CA ILE A 37 14.45 -9.42 -21.88
C ILE A 37 13.03 -9.42 -21.32
N THR A 38 12.94 -9.55 -20.00
CA THR A 38 11.68 -9.47 -19.25
C THR A 38 11.70 -8.23 -18.36
N ILE A 39 10.58 -7.52 -18.28
CA ILE A 39 10.40 -6.38 -17.37
C ILE A 39 9.10 -6.64 -16.60
N ASP A 40 9.21 -6.84 -15.30
CA ASP A 40 8.09 -6.87 -14.37
C ASP A 40 8.08 -5.56 -13.58
N VAL A 41 6.94 -4.87 -13.52
CA VAL A 41 6.85 -3.55 -12.90
C VAL A 41 5.71 -3.51 -11.91
N GLN A 42 6.03 -3.11 -10.68
CA GLN A 42 5.07 -2.77 -9.65
C GLN A 42 5.15 -1.25 -9.45
N ALA A 43 4.02 -0.56 -9.61
CA ALA A 43 3.95 0.88 -9.46
C ALA A 43 2.86 1.24 -8.46
N GLY A 44 3.12 2.27 -7.66
CA GLY A 44 2.24 2.70 -6.60
C GLY A 44 2.04 1.62 -5.53
N TYR A 45 0.88 1.68 -4.92
CA TYR A 45 0.42 0.76 -3.89
C TYR A 45 -0.57 -0.22 -4.52
N ASP A 46 -0.04 -1.28 -5.14
CA ASP A 46 -0.82 -2.21 -5.96
C ASP A 46 -1.52 -1.51 -7.16
N GLY A 47 -0.77 -0.69 -7.89
CA GLY A 47 -1.27 0.12 -9.00
C GLY A 47 -1.94 1.43 -8.58
N SER A 48 -2.37 1.56 -7.32
CA SER A 48 -2.99 2.79 -6.81
C SER A 48 -1.95 3.86 -6.49
N TYR A 49 -2.23 5.12 -6.81
CA TYR A 49 -1.35 6.24 -6.46
C TYR A 49 -2.12 7.53 -6.21
N ARG A 50 -1.54 8.45 -5.43
CA ARG A 50 -2.09 9.78 -5.19
C ARG A 50 -1.42 10.80 -6.12
N VAL A 51 -2.23 11.59 -6.81
CA VAL A 51 -1.75 12.67 -7.71
C VAL A 51 -0.95 13.70 -6.92
N SER A 52 0.07 14.28 -7.54
CA SER A 52 1.00 15.27 -6.94
C SER A 52 1.74 14.77 -5.70
N HIS A 53 1.79 13.46 -5.50
CA HIS A 53 2.59 12.82 -4.46
C HIS A 53 3.54 11.82 -5.10
N TRP A 54 4.69 11.63 -4.44
CA TRP A 54 5.63 10.61 -4.86
C TRP A 54 5.06 9.22 -4.56
N PHE A 55 5.12 8.32 -5.54
CA PHE A 55 4.74 6.93 -5.38
C PHE A 55 5.90 6.00 -5.81
N PRO A 56 5.99 4.80 -5.22
CA PRO A 56 7.10 3.89 -5.49
C PRO A 56 6.91 3.19 -6.84
N VAL A 57 8.02 2.96 -7.54
CA VAL A 57 8.08 2.08 -8.72
C VAL A 57 9.24 1.11 -8.54
N THR A 58 8.93 -0.18 -8.63
CA THR A 58 9.86 -1.29 -8.55
C THR A 58 9.85 -2.01 -9.88
N ALA A 59 10.95 -1.95 -10.62
CA ALA A 59 11.12 -2.64 -11.90
C ALA A 59 12.12 -3.78 -11.75
N THR A 60 11.68 -5.02 -12.00
CA THR A 60 12.52 -6.21 -12.05
C THR A 60 12.79 -6.56 -13.51
N VAL A 61 14.05 -6.39 -13.93
CA VAL A 61 14.49 -6.64 -15.30
C VAL A 61 15.33 -7.90 -15.35
N GLY A 62 14.94 -8.87 -16.17
CA GLY A 62 15.69 -10.10 -16.45
C GLY A 62 16.23 -10.10 -17.87
N ASN A 63 17.44 -10.63 -18.08
CA ASN A 63 18.04 -10.79 -19.39
C ASN A 63 18.50 -12.24 -19.61
N ASP A 64 17.83 -12.98 -20.48
CA ASP A 64 18.22 -14.32 -20.94
C ASP A 64 18.95 -14.29 -22.31
N GLY A 65 19.06 -13.10 -22.91
CA GLY A 65 19.73 -12.83 -24.19
C GLY A 65 21.21 -12.45 -24.07
N PRO A 66 21.78 -11.82 -25.12
CA PRO A 66 23.12 -11.21 -25.06
C PRO A 66 23.21 -10.08 -24.03
N ASP A 67 24.42 -9.70 -23.64
CA ASP A 67 24.65 -8.61 -22.69
C ASP A 67 24.04 -7.28 -23.19
N VAL A 68 23.35 -6.58 -22.29
CA VAL A 68 22.72 -5.28 -22.60
C VAL A 68 23.18 -4.24 -21.58
N GLN A 69 23.83 -3.20 -22.08
CA GLN A 69 24.04 -1.96 -21.36
C GLN A 69 23.10 -0.90 -21.90
N GLY A 70 22.44 -0.17 -21.01
CA GLY A 70 21.35 0.69 -21.42
C GLY A 70 20.76 1.57 -20.33
N VAL A 71 19.60 2.11 -20.64
CA VAL A 71 18.82 2.98 -19.77
C VAL A 71 17.42 2.41 -19.63
N LEU A 72 17.02 2.15 -18.38
CA LEU A 72 15.64 1.89 -18.01
C LEU A 72 14.92 3.23 -17.84
N GLU A 73 13.84 3.43 -18.57
CA GLU A 73 13.14 4.69 -18.69
C GLU A 73 11.67 4.51 -18.28
N TRP A 74 11.22 5.28 -17.29
CA TRP A 74 9.80 5.50 -17.03
C TRP A 74 9.32 6.69 -17.86
N SER A 75 8.25 6.47 -18.62
CA SER A 75 7.68 7.48 -19.52
C SER A 75 6.15 7.54 -19.43
N TRP A 76 5.63 8.70 -19.79
CA TRP A 76 4.20 8.96 -19.93
C TRP A 76 3.90 9.08 -21.42
N PRO A 77 3.17 8.15 -22.05
CA PRO A 77 2.95 8.15 -23.50
C PRO A 77 2.29 9.43 -24.03
N ASP A 78 1.52 10.11 -23.18
CA ASP A 78 0.83 11.37 -23.46
C ASP A 78 1.65 12.62 -23.05
N GLY A 79 2.87 12.43 -22.53
CA GLY A 79 3.76 13.51 -22.09
C GLY A 79 3.29 14.22 -20.81
N THR A 80 2.40 13.60 -20.03
CA THR A 80 1.77 14.23 -18.85
C THR A 80 2.66 14.44 -17.63
N GLY A 81 3.86 13.84 -17.60
CA GLY A 81 4.76 13.94 -16.46
C GLY A 81 6.24 13.88 -16.85
N SER A 82 7.10 13.99 -15.84
CA SER A 82 8.55 13.87 -16.03
C SER A 82 8.95 12.45 -16.42
N MET A 83 9.99 12.35 -17.22
CA MET A 83 10.66 11.10 -17.56
C MET A 83 11.73 10.78 -16.51
N TYR A 84 11.81 9.52 -16.07
CA TYR A 84 12.80 9.07 -15.10
C TYR A 84 13.69 8.01 -15.74
N GLN A 85 15.01 8.14 -15.58
CA GLN A 85 15.98 7.30 -16.27
C GLN A 85 17.00 6.71 -15.28
N HIS A 86 17.27 5.41 -15.44
CA HIS A 86 18.26 4.68 -14.66
C HIS A 86 19.20 3.92 -15.59
N VAL A 87 20.50 4.21 -15.48
CA VAL A 87 21.52 3.43 -16.19
C VAL A 87 21.56 2.02 -15.61
N ILE A 88 21.51 1.01 -16.48
CA ILE A 88 21.48 -0.39 -16.10
C ILE A 88 22.44 -1.20 -16.96
N ASP A 89 23.16 -2.10 -16.31
CA ASP A 89 23.99 -3.13 -16.94
C ASP A 89 23.34 -4.48 -16.65
N LEU A 90 23.04 -5.22 -17.72
CA LEU A 90 22.33 -6.49 -17.71
C LEU A 90 23.13 -7.52 -18.52
N PRO A 91 24.14 -8.15 -17.92
CA PRO A 91 24.79 -9.32 -18.50
C PRO A 91 23.79 -10.45 -18.76
N ARG A 92 24.16 -11.40 -19.62
CA ARG A 92 23.37 -12.61 -19.84
C ARG A 92 23.12 -13.38 -18.55
N GLY A 93 21.86 -13.76 -18.33
CA GLY A 93 21.37 -14.43 -17.12
C GLY A 93 21.16 -13.50 -15.93
N ALA A 94 21.39 -12.19 -16.05
CA ALA A 94 21.21 -11.27 -14.95
C ALA A 94 19.73 -10.99 -14.67
N ARG A 95 19.41 -10.83 -13.38
CA ARG A 95 18.14 -10.31 -12.90
C ARG A 95 18.40 -9.17 -11.94
N LYS A 96 17.92 -7.98 -12.27
CA LYS A 96 18.18 -6.76 -11.51
C LYS A 96 16.87 -6.06 -11.15
N GLN A 97 16.75 -5.67 -9.88
CA GLN A 97 15.66 -4.86 -9.39
C GLN A 97 16.13 -3.40 -9.31
N VAL A 98 15.29 -2.48 -9.77
CA VAL A 98 15.51 -1.04 -9.72
C VAL A 98 14.32 -0.40 -9.05
N ASN A 99 14.57 0.34 -7.96
CA ASN A 99 13.54 1.04 -7.20
C ASN A 99 13.71 2.54 -7.40
N PHE A 100 12.64 3.24 -7.74
CA PHE A 100 12.64 4.68 -7.92
C PHE A 100 11.29 5.30 -7.57
N ALA A 101 11.32 6.60 -7.29
CA ALA A 101 10.15 7.38 -6.95
C ALA A 101 9.69 8.16 -8.18
N VAL A 102 8.37 8.16 -8.42
CA VAL A 102 7.75 8.90 -9.53
C VAL A 102 6.67 9.82 -8.95
N THR A 103 6.51 11.00 -9.55
CA THR A 103 5.38 11.90 -9.30
C THR A 103 4.81 12.41 -10.63
N VAL A 104 3.53 12.78 -10.62
CA VAL A 104 2.79 13.37 -11.74
C VAL A 104 1.65 14.23 -11.21
N ASP A 105 1.44 15.39 -11.82
CA ASP A 105 0.37 16.35 -11.44
C ASP A 105 -0.92 16.16 -12.26
N ALA A 106 -0.87 15.28 -13.26
CA ALA A 106 -2.04 14.83 -14.02
C ALA A 106 -2.61 13.53 -13.43
N VAL A 107 -3.68 13.01 -14.07
CA VAL A 107 -4.37 11.76 -13.68
C VAL A 107 -4.17 10.62 -14.72
N PRO A 108 -2.94 10.27 -15.14
CA PRO A 108 -2.74 9.18 -16.07
C PRO A 108 -3.20 7.84 -15.48
N ARG A 109 -3.80 7.00 -16.33
CA ARG A 109 -4.20 5.62 -16.00
C ARG A 109 -3.21 4.57 -16.51
N SER A 110 -2.15 5.02 -17.16
CA SER A 110 -1.08 4.16 -17.66
C SER A 110 0.21 4.92 -17.82
N ALA A 111 1.32 4.19 -17.66
CA ALA A 111 2.66 4.62 -18.02
C ALA A 111 3.36 3.52 -18.83
N GLU A 112 4.57 3.78 -19.28
CA GLU A 112 5.42 2.78 -19.94
C GLU A 112 6.81 2.76 -19.32
N VAL A 113 7.33 1.54 -19.14
CA VAL A 113 8.74 1.31 -18.83
C VAL A 113 9.41 0.78 -20.09
N LEU A 114 10.46 1.45 -20.53
CA LEU A 114 11.25 1.09 -21.69
C LEU A 114 12.67 0.76 -21.27
N LEU A 115 13.26 -0.26 -21.88
CA LEU A 115 14.70 -0.46 -21.84
C LEU A 115 15.27 -0.05 -23.20
N ARG A 116 16.18 0.92 -23.18
CA ARG A 116 16.94 1.36 -24.35
C ARG A 116 18.37 0.84 -24.24
N ASP A 117 18.91 0.33 -25.33
CA ASP A 117 20.34 -0.02 -25.40
C ASP A 117 21.24 1.24 -25.46
N ALA A 118 22.55 1.03 -25.49
CA ALA A 118 23.55 2.09 -25.59
C ALA A 118 23.44 2.94 -26.88
N GLN A 119 22.77 2.44 -27.91
CA GLN A 119 22.50 3.15 -29.16
C GLN A 119 21.15 3.90 -29.13
N GLY A 120 20.39 3.76 -28.04
CA GLY A 120 19.08 4.40 -27.84
C GLY A 120 17.89 3.61 -28.40
N ALA A 121 18.12 2.41 -28.96
CA ALA A 121 17.07 1.58 -29.50
C ALA A 121 16.29 0.89 -28.38
N VAL A 122 14.96 0.87 -28.49
CA VAL A 122 14.08 0.21 -27.51
C VAL A 122 14.16 -1.29 -27.70
N VAL A 123 14.81 -1.98 -26.76
CA VAL A 123 14.99 -3.44 -26.77
C VAL A 123 13.91 -4.19 -25.98
N ALA A 124 13.25 -3.51 -25.04
CA ALA A 124 12.09 -4.02 -24.33
C ALA A 124 11.15 -2.88 -23.93
N ARG A 125 9.85 -3.17 -23.82
CA ARG A 125 8.83 -2.22 -23.37
C ARG A 125 7.76 -2.94 -22.56
N THR A 126 7.21 -2.30 -21.56
CA THR A 126 6.09 -2.81 -20.78
C THR A 126 5.17 -1.66 -20.39
N ARG A 127 3.87 -1.85 -20.60
CA ARG A 127 2.85 -0.91 -20.16
C ARG A 127 2.49 -1.20 -18.71
N VAL A 128 2.44 -0.15 -17.90
CA VAL A 128 2.08 -0.19 -16.49
C VAL A 128 0.69 0.40 -16.37
N ARG A 129 -0.24 -0.34 -15.75
CA ARG A 129 -1.56 0.18 -15.40
C ARG A 129 -1.45 0.96 -14.09
N LEU A 130 -2.13 2.10 -14.02
CA LEU A 130 -2.18 2.94 -12.84
C LEU A 130 -3.63 3.28 -12.48
N GLU A 131 -3.87 3.44 -11.19
CA GLU A 131 -5.17 3.79 -10.63
C GLU A 131 -5.04 5.05 -9.78
N PRO A 132 -5.32 6.24 -10.34
CA PRO A 132 -5.26 7.48 -9.58
C PRO A 132 -6.37 7.48 -8.52
N LEU A 133 -5.98 7.75 -7.28
CA LEU A 133 -6.88 7.99 -6.16
C LEU A 133 -7.51 9.39 -6.29
N ASP A 134 -8.75 9.52 -5.82
CA ASP A 134 -9.45 10.80 -5.79
C ASP A 134 -8.74 11.76 -4.81
N VAL A 135 -8.50 13.00 -5.27
CA VAL A 135 -7.75 14.02 -4.54
C VAL A 135 -8.42 14.39 -3.20
N GLY A 136 -9.75 14.24 -3.12
CA GLY A 136 -10.51 14.50 -1.89
C GLY A 136 -10.57 13.33 -0.90
N GLN A 137 -10.06 12.14 -1.27
CA GLN A 137 -10.14 10.96 -0.40
C GLN A 137 -9.01 10.90 0.61
N PHE A 138 -9.35 10.58 1.85
CA PHE A 138 -8.39 10.26 2.89
C PHE A 138 -7.84 8.84 2.65
N THR A 139 -6.53 8.70 2.45
CA THR A 139 -5.90 7.45 2.02
C THR A 139 -5.28 6.68 3.18
N ILE A 140 -5.77 5.47 3.42
CA ILE A 140 -5.33 4.57 4.50
C ILE A 140 -4.63 3.35 3.90
N GLY A 141 -3.35 3.17 4.20
CA GLY A 141 -2.63 1.92 3.97
C GLY A 141 -2.91 0.92 5.09
N VAL A 142 -3.11 -0.36 4.76
CA VAL A 142 -3.35 -1.44 5.71
C VAL A 142 -2.35 -2.56 5.48
N LEU A 143 -1.51 -2.79 6.48
CA LEU A 143 -0.56 -3.89 6.58
C LEU A 143 -1.14 -4.94 7.52
N SER A 144 -1.73 -5.97 6.93
CA SER A 144 -2.47 -7.00 7.67
C SER A 144 -2.44 -8.35 6.97
N SER A 145 -2.41 -9.42 7.78
CA SER A 145 -2.69 -10.78 7.31
C SER A 145 -4.16 -10.95 6.86
N ASP A 146 -5.06 -10.12 7.41
CA ASP A 146 -6.48 -10.06 7.05
C ASP A 146 -6.74 -8.93 6.04
N ARG A 147 -6.96 -9.32 4.77
CA ARG A 147 -7.27 -8.42 3.64
C ARG A 147 -8.70 -7.86 3.66
N THR A 148 -9.51 -8.17 4.67
CA THR A 148 -10.87 -7.64 4.83
C THR A 148 -10.98 -6.53 5.86
N LEU A 149 -9.92 -6.36 6.64
CA LEU A 149 -9.79 -5.35 7.69
C LEU A 149 -9.98 -3.93 7.13
N LEU A 150 -10.79 -3.12 7.81
CA LEU A 150 -11.14 -1.74 7.43
C LEU A 150 -11.89 -1.56 6.10
N ASN A 151 -12.30 -2.62 5.39
CA ASN A 151 -13.08 -2.47 4.16
C ASN A 151 -14.44 -1.80 4.41
N SER A 152 -14.97 -1.87 5.63
CA SER A 152 -16.18 -1.15 6.04
C SER A 152 -16.03 0.37 6.04
N LEU A 153 -14.81 0.89 5.91
CA LEU A 153 -14.54 2.34 5.86
C LEU A 153 -14.62 2.90 4.44
N VAL A 154 -14.51 2.04 3.43
CA VAL A 154 -14.63 2.44 2.04
C VAL A 154 -16.02 3.03 1.81
N GLY A 155 -16.07 4.24 1.24
CA GLY A 155 -17.33 4.95 1.00
C GLY A 155 -17.90 5.66 2.24
N MET A 156 -17.18 5.65 3.37
CA MET A 156 -17.52 6.50 4.50
C MET A 156 -17.41 7.97 4.10
N GLN A 157 -18.50 8.70 4.30
CA GLN A 157 -18.54 10.14 4.13
C GLN A 157 -18.25 10.82 5.47
N PHE A 158 -17.45 11.87 5.41
CA PHE A 158 -17.27 12.79 6.52
C PHE A 158 -18.26 13.92 6.38
N ASP A 159 -18.82 14.38 7.50
CA ASP A 159 -19.76 15.51 7.51
C ASP A 159 -19.05 16.84 7.25
N ASN A 160 -17.72 16.82 7.06
CA ASN A 160 -16.90 17.96 6.70
C ASN A 160 -16.81 18.11 5.17
N SER A 161 -16.73 19.35 4.68
CA SER A 161 -16.78 19.66 3.24
C SER A 161 -15.51 19.31 2.46
N ASN A 162 -14.44 18.85 3.13
CA ASN A 162 -13.10 18.79 2.55
C ASN A 162 -12.59 17.36 2.31
N VAL A 163 -13.25 16.34 2.87
CA VAL A 163 -12.91 14.92 2.62
C VAL A 163 -14.09 14.26 1.91
N SER A 164 -13.92 13.92 0.63
CA SER A 164 -14.96 13.31 -0.20
C SER A 164 -15.19 11.83 0.12
N GLY A 165 -14.24 11.18 0.80
CA GLY A 165 -14.39 9.81 1.28
C GLY A 165 -13.09 9.21 1.85
N VAL A 166 -13.09 7.90 2.06
CA VAL A 166 -11.90 7.14 2.48
C VAL A 166 -11.52 6.14 1.39
N SER A 167 -10.24 6.08 1.07
CA SER A 167 -9.62 5.00 0.29
C SER A 167 -8.84 4.09 1.22
N VAL A 168 -8.97 2.78 1.04
CA VAL A 168 -8.28 1.75 1.83
C VAL A 168 -7.41 0.91 0.89
N LEU A 169 -6.10 0.95 1.10
CA LEU A 169 -5.09 0.25 0.30
C LEU A 169 -4.49 -0.88 1.13
N HIS A 170 -4.73 -2.13 0.72
CA HIS A 170 -4.09 -3.27 1.38
C HIS A 170 -2.69 -3.49 0.83
N LEU A 171 -1.68 -3.23 1.66
CA LEU A 171 -0.28 -3.28 1.26
C LEU A 171 0.32 -4.65 1.60
N ASP A 172 1.32 -5.06 0.82
CA ASP A 172 2.19 -6.17 1.20
C ASP A 172 3.30 -5.62 2.13
N PRO A 173 3.45 -6.14 3.36
CA PRO A 173 4.55 -5.76 4.25
C PRO A 173 5.93 -5.87 3.63
N ALA A 174 6.16 -6.86 2.76
CA ALA A 174 7.44 -7.05 2.09
C ALA A 174 7.73 -5.94 1.05
N LEU A 175 6.69 -5.27 0.55
CA LEU A 175 6.79 -4.21 -0.45
C LEU A 175 6.68 -2.80 0.16
N LEU A 176 6.72 -2.68 1.49
CA LEU A 176 6.75 -1.38 2.14
C LEU A 176 7.98 -0.59 1.66
N PRO A 177 7.82 0.65 1.15
CA PRO A 177 8.94 1.39 0.59
C PRO A 177 10.00 1.78 1.63
N GLU A 178 11.26 1.76 1.21
CA GLU A 178 12.40 2.27 1.99
C GLU A 178 12.69 3.76 1.75
N ASN A 179 11.91 4.42 0.88
CA ASN A 179 12.02 5.86 0.64
C ASN A 179 10.83 6.59 1.29
N PRO A 180 11.05 7.47 2.29
CA PRO A 180 9.96 8.15 3.00
C PRO A 180 9.11 9.05 2.08
N LEU A 181 9.68 9.61 1.01
CA LEU A 181 8.92 10.42 0.05
C LEU A 181 7.81 9.59 -0.61
N THR A 182 8.10 8.33 -0.91
CA THR A 182 7.14 7.43 -1.55
C THR A 182 6.05 6.92 -0.63
N LEU A 183 6.07 7.26 0.67
CA LEU A 183 4.97 7.04 1.61
C LEU A 183 4.02 8.25 1.67
N SER A 184 4.38 9.39 1.08
CA SER A 184 3.59 10.64 1.14
C SER A 184 2.18 10.51 0.53
N GLY A 185 2.00 9.55 -0.39
CA GLY A 185 0.67 9.24 -0.93
C GLY A 185 -0.28 8.55 0.06
N ILE A 186 0.23 8.08 1.21
CA ILE A 186 -0.56 7.47 2.29
C ILE A 186 -0.61 8.45 3.47
N GLU A 187 -1.80 8.70 3.99
CA GLU A 187 -2.01 9.62 5.12
C GLU A 187 -2.04 8.89 6.46
N ALA A 188 -2.57 7.67 6.48
CA ALA A 188 -2.54 6.80 7.66
C ALA A 188 -2.12 5.36 7.29
N LEU A 189 -1.33 4.72 8.13
CA LEU A 189 -0.85 3.35 7.96
C LEU A 189 -1.26 2.49 9.15
N PHE A 190 -2.06 1.46 8.89
CA PHE A 190 -2.57 0.51 9.87
C PHE A 190 -1.74 -0.77 9.90
N LEU A 191 -1.18 -1.13 11.05
CA LEU A 191 -0.44 -2.37 11.26
C LEU A 191 -1.26 -3.31 12.14
N HIS A 192 -1.52 -4.50 11.62
CA HIS A 192 -2.34 -5.51 12.29
C HIS A 192 -1.90 -6.93 12.02
N ASP A 193 -1.54 -7.67 13.06
CA ASP A 193 -1.19 -9.10 12.95
C ASP A 193 -0.08 -9.40 11.91
N ILE A 194 0.81 -8.42 11.69
CA ILE A 194 1.97 -8.55 10.78
C ILE A 194 3.24 -8.73 11.61
N ALA A 195 4.24 -9.42 11.06
CA ALA A 195 5.53 -9.58 11.72
C ALA A 195 6.39 -8.32 11.49
N SER A 196 6.15 -7.25 12.26
CA SER A 196 6.88 -5.99 12.06
C SER A 196 8.36 -6.12 12.36
N ALA A 197 8.75 -7.12 13.15
CA ALA A 197 10.15 -7.46 13.40
C ALA A 197 10.92 -7.85 12.12
N ASP A 198 10.22 -8.26 11.06
CA ASP A 198 10.82 -8.63 9.78
C ASP A 198 11.08 -7.41 8.87
N PHE A 199 10.66 -6.20 9.28
CA PHE A 199 10.94 -4.99 8.50
C PHE A 199 12.44 -4.72 8.41
N SER A 200 12.88 -4.32 7.23
CA SER A 200 14.28 -3.91 7.01
C SER A 200 14.60 -2.63 7.77
N ALA A 201 15.89 -2.37 8.01
CA ALA A 201 16.32 -1.11 8.61
C ALA A 201 15.91 0.11 7.76
N GLY A 202 15.91 -0.04 6.43
CA GLY A 202 15.46 1.00 5.50
C GLY A 202 13.96 1.26 5.59
N GLN A 203 13.14 0.22 5.73
CA GLN A 203 11.70 0.36 5.93
C GLN A 203 11.36 1.06 7.25
N LEU A 204 12.05 0.69 8.34
CA LEU A 204 11.86 1.34 9.64
C LEU A 204 12.28 2.81 9.64
N ALA A 205 13.42 3.13 9.01
CA ALA A 205 13.87 4.51 8.84
C ALA A 205 12.88 5.33 8.01
N ALA A 206 12.37 4.77 6.90
CA ALA A 206 11.37 5.44 6.07
C ALA A 206 10.05 5.68 6.82
N LEU A 207 9.60 4.71 7.62
CA LEU A 207 8.43 4.88 8.49
C LEU A 207 8.66 5.98 9.53
N GLU A 208 9.83 6.00 10.17
CA GLU A 208 10.17 7.02 11.16
C GLU A 208 10.13 8.43 10.55
N ASP A 209 10.77 8.61 9.41
CA ASP A 209 10.81 9.89 8.69
C ASP A 209 9.42 10.30 8.18
N TRP A 210 8.65 9.36 7.63
CA TRP A 210 7.27 9.62 7.17
C TRP A 210 6.37 10.07 8.30
N VAL A 211 6.45 9.44 9.47
CA VAL A 211 5.64 9.90 10.59
C VAL A 211 6.14 11.23 11.15
N ARG A 212 7.46 11.45 11.25
CA ARG A 212 8.01 12.76 11.60
C ARG A 212 7.52 13.86 10.65
N ALA A 213 7.26 13.53 9.40
CA ALA A 213 6.67 14.42 8.39
C ALA A 213 5.14 14.59 8.49
N GLY A 214 4.46 13.92 9.42
CA GLY A 214 3.03 14.07 9.69
C GLY A 214 2.15 12.86 9.33
N GLY A 215 2.73 11.78 8.81
CA GLY A 215 1.99 10.54 8.53
C GLY A 215 1.43 9.88 9.78
N GLN A 216 0.28 9.21 9.70
CA GLN A 216 -0.38 8.63 10.87
C GLN A 216 -0.13 7.13 11.02
N LEU A 217 0.72 6.72 11.96
CA LEU A 217 0.92 5.30 12.28
C LEU A 217 -0.11 4.80 13.30
N VAL A 218 -0.75 3.68 12.96
CA VAL A 218 -1.82 3.06 13.73
C VAL A 218 -1.50 1.58 13.95
N VAL A 219 -1.36 1.12 15.20
CA VAL A 219 -0.87 -0.24 15.50
C VAL A 219 -1.81 -0.96 16.45
N SER A 220 -2.53 -1.97 15.96
CA SER A 220 -3.48 -2.72 16.78
C SER A 220 -2.83 -3.32 18.04
N GLY A 221 -3.50 -3.19 19.18
CA GLY A 221 -3.17 -3.88 20.42
C GLY A 221 -3.79 -5.28 20.49
N GLY A 222 -3.97 -5.80 21.71
CA GLY A 222 -4.53 -7.12 21.96
C GLY A 222 -3.60 -8.24 21.47
N ALA A 223 -4.18 -9.39 21.10
CA ALA A 223 -3.40 -10.56 20.66
C ALA A 223 -2.49 -10.27 19.45
N SER A 224 -2.90 -9.35 18.56
CA SER A 224 -2.08 -8.94 17.39
C SER A 224 -0.86 -8.11 17.75
N ALA A 225 -0.80 -7.51 18.94
CA ALA A 225 0.29 -6.65 19.35
C ALA A 225 1.63 -7.39 19.42
N GLU A 226 1.60 -8.68 19.81
CA GLU A 226 2.79 -9.53 19.90
C GLU A 226 3.55 -9.61 18.57
N ARG A 227 2.83 -9.56 17.45
CA ARG A 227 3.41 -9.59 16.10
C ARG A 227 3.68 -8.18 15.57
N SER A 228 2.73 -7.26 15.75
CA SER A 228 2.79 -5.92 15.12
C SER A 228 3.67 -4.91 15.84
N VAL A 229 3.92 -5.04 17.15
CA VAL A 229 4.66 -4.03 17.93
C VAL A 229 6.19 -4.18 17.86
N PRO A 230 6.80 -5.38 17.92
CA PRO A 230 8.25 -5.50 18.14
C PRO A 230 9.14 -4.69 17.20
N GLY A 231 8.83 -4.60 15.91
CA GLY A 231 9.63 -3.83 14.95
C GLY A 231 9.41 -2.31 15.01
N VAL A 232 8.28 -1.85 15.54
CA VAL A 232 7.90 -0.42 15.55
C VAL A 232 7.78 0.16 16.95
N ALA A 233 8.20 -0.56 17.99
CA ALA A 233 8.03 -0.16 19.38
C ALA A 233 8.66 1.22 19.69
N SER A 234 9.79 1.56 19.05
CA SER A 234 10.44 2.87 19.20
C SER A 234 9.64 4.03 18.60
N LEU A 235 8.73 3.74 17.68
CA LEU A 235 7.85 4.71 17.03
C LEU A 235 6.56 4.95 17.82
N LEU A 236 6.27 4.09 18.81
CA LEU A 236 5.04 4.19 19.58
C LEU A 236 5.22 5.16 20.76
N PRO A 237 4.19 5.97 21.09
CA PRO A 237 4.20 6.83 22.28
C PRO A 237 3.99 6.04 23.58
N VAL A 238 4.09 4.71 23.53
CA VAL A 238 3.76 3.80 24.62
C VAL A 238 4.68 2.61 24.68
N THR A 239 4.80 2.06 25.89
CA THR A 239 5.27 0.69 26.08
C THR A 239 4.05 -0.23 26.12
N VAL A 240 4.00 -1.20 25.20
CA VAL A 240 2.97 -2.24 25.18
C VAL A 240 3.40 -3.41 26.06
N GLY A 241 2.56 -3.75 27.04
CA GLY A 241 2.74 -4.88 27.94
C GLY A 241 1.89 -6.09 27.56
N GLY A 242 1.68 -6.98 28.53
CA GLY A 242 0.98 -8.26 28.34
C GLY A 242 -0.52 -8.13 28.06
N LEU A 243 -1.16 -9.27 27.79
CA LEU A 243 -2.59 -9.35 27.54
C LEU A 243 -3.38 -9.35 28.86
N GLN A 244 -4.45 -8.57 28.89
CA GLN A 244 -5.45 -8.53 29.95
C GLN A 244 -6.80 -8.96 29.36
N GLN A 245 -7.38 -10.02 29.92
CA GLN A 245 -8.69 -10.54 29.53
C GLN A 245 -9.82 -9.86 30.30
N GLY A 246 -11.04 -9.93 29.76
CA GLY A 246 -12.23 -9.48 30.48
C GLY A 246 -12.37 -7.97 30.57
N THR A 247 -11.68 -7.20 29.73
CA THR A 247 -11.72 -5.73 29.77
C THR A 247 -12.97 -5.22 29.08
N SER A 248 -13.76 -4.42 29.80
CA SER A 248 -14.97 -3.79 29.27
C SER A 248 -14.65 -2.70 28.25
N LEU A 249 -15.39 -2.69 27.14
CA LEU A 249 -15.28 -1.67 26.09
C LEU A 249 -16.22 -0.48 26.29
N VAL A 250 -16.98 -0.43 27.39
CA VAL A 250 -17.98 0.62 27.66
C VAL A 250 -17.37 2.01 27.59
N ALA A 251 -16.11 2.18 28.00
CA ALA A 251 -15.45 3.49 27.91
C ALA A 251 -15.44 4.06 26.47
N LEU A 252 -15.42 3.22 25.43
CA LEU A 252 -15.46 3.67 24.03
C LEU A 252 -16.81 4.28 23.60
N SER A 253 -17.87 4.18 24.41
CA SER A 253 -19.19 4.75 24.07
C SER A 253 -19.13 6.25 23.83
N ASP A 254 -18.26 6.95 24.56
CA ASP A 254 -18.10 8.41 24.44
C ASP A 254 -17.49 8.82 23.10
N LEU A 255 -16.70 7.91 22.50
CA LEU A 255 -16.04 8.14 21.23
C LEU A 255 -16.87 7.65 20.07
N ALA A 256 -17.60 6.56 20.22
CA ALA A 256 -18.48 6.03 19.20
C ALA A 256 -19.92 5.97 19.70
N PRO A 257 -20.59 7.12 19.88
CA PRO A 257 -21.98 7.16 20.37
C PRO A 257 -22.96 6.48 19.39
N GLU A 258 -22.58 6.33 18.12
CA GLU A 258 -23.31 5.58 17.09
C GLU A 258 -23.01 4.07 17.09
N ALA A 259 -21.98 3.61 17.82
CA ALA A 259 -21.69 2.18 17.92
C ALA A 259 -22.76 1.46 18.75
N ALA A 260 -23.13 0.26 18.32
CA ALA A 260 -24.16 -0.51 19.00
C ALA A 260 -23.76 -0.77 20.47
N THR A 261 -24.60 -0.33 21.42
CA THR A 261 -24.39 -0.44 22.88
C THR A 261 -24.05 -1.86 23.32
N ALA A 262 -24.76 -2.86 22.79
CA ALA A 262 -24.51 -4.28 23.06
C ALA A 262 -23.10 -4.76 22.66
N ALA A 263 -22.48 -4.05 21.72
CA ALA A 263 -21.18 -4.39 21.16
C ALA A 263 -20.03 -3.71 21.96
N LEU A 264 -20.34 -2.72 22.79
CA LEU A 264 -19.43 -2.06 23.74
C LEU A 264 -19.56 -2.62 25.16
N GLU A 265 -20.70 -3.21 25.49
CA GLU A 265 -20.92 -3.96 26.74
C GLU A 265 -20.17 -5.30 26.79
N SER A 266 -19.62 -5.75 25.65
CA SER A 266 -18.78 -6.96 25.61
C SER A 266 -17.42 -6.73 26.27
N VAL A 267 -16.95 -7.75 26.98
CA VAL A 267 -15.56 -7.81 27.47
C VAL A 267 -14.67 -8.44 26.42
N THR A 268 -13.42 -7.96 26.32
CA THR A 268 -12.45 -8.48 25.35
C THR A 268 -11.04 -8.55 25.95
N THR A 269 -10.10 -9.06 25.16
CA THR A 269 -8.69 -9.14 25.50
C THR A 269 -7.93 -7.95 24.91
N LEU A 270 -7.31 -7.14 25.77
CA LEU A 270 -6.52 -5.96 25.39
C LEU A 270 -5.08 -6.12 25.85
N SER A 271 -4.15 -5.41 25.19
CA SER A 271 -2.81 -5.25 25.75
C SER A 271 -2.84 -4.19 26.84
N THR A 272 -2.14 -4.42 27.95
CA THR A 272 -1.81 -3.35 28.89
C THR A 272 -0.86 -2.38 28.19
N VAL A 273 -0.98 -1.08 28.47
CA VAL A 273 -0.18 -0.07 27.80
C VAL A 273 0.25 0.97 28.83
N THR A 274 1.52 1.35 28.81
CA THR A 274 2.08 2.39 29.67
C THR A 274 2.51 3.59 28.82
N PRO A 275 1.93 4.79 29.02
CA PRO A 275 2.30 5.98 28.24
C PRO A 275 3.74 6.42 28.51
N LEU A 276 4.43 6.84 27.47
CA LEU A 276 5.71 7.56 27.59
C LEU A 276 5.46 9.04 27.92
N PRO A 277 6.46 9.78 28.46
CA PRO A 277 6.33 11.22 28.68
C PRO A 277 5.90 11.97 27.41
N GLY A 278 4.88 12.83 27.53
CA GLY A 278 4.31 13.57 26.41
C GLY A 278 3.16 12.85 25.69
N ALA A 279 2.96 11.55 25.95
CA ALA A 279 1.80 10.80 25.48
C ALA A 279 0.50 11.36 26.06
N ARG A 280 -0.52 11.53 25.19
CA ARG A 280 -1.86 11.91 25.61
C ARG A 280 -2.78 10.69 25.51
N LEU A 281 -3.25 10.25 26.67
CA LEU A 281 -4.29 9.24 26.80
C LEU A 281 -5.65 9.86 26.58
N TRP A 282 -6.43 9.34 25.64
CA TRP A 282 -7.82 9.76 25.51
C TRP A 282 -8.77 9.02 26.46
N GLN A 283 -8.40 7.84 26.99
CA GLN A 283 -9.08 7.16 28.13
C GLN A 283 -8.13 6.21 28.88
N THR A 284 -8.38 5.97 30.17
CA THR A 284 -7.53 5.16 31.08
C THR A 284 -7.71 3.65 30.96
N THR A 285 -8.86 3.17 30.46
CA THR A 285 -9.18 1.72 30.40
C THR A 285 -8.85 1.09 29.06
N ILE A 286 -8.81 1.88 27.97
CA ILE A 286 -8.56 1.43 26.60
C ILE A 286 -7.61 2.46 26.01
N CYS A 287 -6.36 2.05 25.76
CA CYS A 287 -5.33 2.95 25.30
C CYS A 287 -5.57 3.38 23.85
N LEU A 288 -6.45 4.36 23.73
CA LEU A 288 -6.56 5.25 22.60
C LEU A 288 -5.58 6.38 22.86
N GLN A 289 -4.47 6.36 22.14
CA GLN A 289 -3.49 7.41 22.26
C GLN A 289 -3.40 8.12 20.92
N TYR A 290 -3.58 9.43 20.99
CA TYR A 290 -3.19 10.39 19.99
C TYR A 290 -2.06 11.19 20.64
N THR A 291 -0.89 11.23 20.02
CA THR A 291 0.21 12.04 20.54
C THR A 291 0.76 12.93 19.45
N THR A 292 1.03 14.18 19.81
CA THR A 292 1.75 15.16 19.00
C THR A 292 3.10 15.40 19.64
N TRP A 293 4.21 15.11 18.95
CA TRP A 293 5.54 15.52 19.41
C TRP A 293 6.13 16.54 18.43
N ALA A 294 6.53 17.69 18.97
CA ALA A 294 7.41 18.62 18.30
C ALA A 294 8.86 18.23 18.64
N MET A 295 9.58 17.65 17.68
CA MET A 295 11.04 17.51 17.77
C MET A 295 11.69 18.56 16.88
N GLY A 296 12.45 19.47 17.51
CA GLY A 296 13.31 20.44 16.83
C GLY A 296 12.73 21.84 16.73
N ALA A 297 13.59 22.85 16.88
CA ALA A 297 13.28 24.28 16.89
C ALA A 297 12.89 24.85 15.49
N GLY A 298 12.21 24.06 14.66
CA GLY A 298 11.75 24.42 13.34
C GLY A 298 10.23 24.32 13.25
N SER A 299 9.63 25.20 12.46
CA SER A 299 8.19 25.43 12.27
C SER A 299 7.41 24.30 11.59
N SER A 300 7.74 23.03 11.89
CA SER A 300 7.03 21.88 11.35
C SER A 300 5.74 21.61 12.16
N PRO A 301 4.61 21.28 11.51
CA PRO A 301 3.39 20.90 12.23
C PRO A 301 3.65 19.62 13.04
N PRO A 302 2.91 19.41 14.14
CA PRO A 302 3.08 18.23 14.97
C PRO A 302 2.83 16.93 14.19
N SER A 303 3.78 15.99 14.28
CA SER A 303 3.60 14.61 13.80
C SER A 303 2.47 13.92 14.58
N THR A 304 1.59 13.19 13.88
CA THR A 304 0.38 12.59 14.44
C THR A 304 0.53 11.07 14.50
N TRP A 305 0.42 10.47 15.68
CA TRP A 305 0.50 9.01 15.88
C TRP A 305 -0.79 8.53 16.55
N ALA A 306 -1.45 7.45 16.11
CA ALA A 306 -2.61 6.96 16.86
C ALA A 306 -2.98 5.47 16.77
N PHE A 307 -3.31 4.88 17.94
CA PHE A 307 -4.20 3.72 18.23
C PHE A 307 -3.55 2.35 18.51
N CYS A 308 -3.88 1.79 19.70
CA CYS A 308 -3.84 0.36 20.03
C CYS A 308 -5.25 -0.16 20.31
N GLY A 309 -5.88 -0.84 19.35
CA GLY A 309 -7.22 -1.43 19.52
C GLY A 309 -7.23 -2.91 19.92
N PRO A 310 -8.38 -3.46 20.34
CA PRO A 310 -8.52 -4.90 20.54
C PRO A 310 -8.19 -5.69 19.27
N GLY A 311 -7.41 -6.76 19.42
CA GLY A 311 -7.17 -7.75 18.36
C GLY A 311 -8.43 -8.57 18.05
N PRO A 312 -8.50 -9.26 16.90
CA PRO A 312 -9.66 -10.04 16.50
C PRO A 312 -9.86 -11.25 17.43
N GLU A 313 -10.96 -11.24 18.18
CA GLU A 313 -11.37 -12.39 18.99
C GLU A 313 -12.10 -13.42 18.11
N ARG A 314 -11.73 -14.70 18.23
CA ARG A 314 -12.54 -15.81 17.71
C ARG A 314 -13.59 -16.17 18.76
N ARG A 315 -14.88 -15.82 18.58
CA ARG A 315 -16.00 -16.70 19.02
C ARG A 315 -17.42 -16.32 18.56
N ARG A 316 -18.21 -17.41 18.41
CA ARG A 316 -19.67 -17.70 18.29
C ARG A 316 -20.66 -16.70 17.67
N SER A 317 -20.45 -15.40 17.66
CA SER A 317 -21.39 -14.42 17.07
C SER A 317 -20.76 -13.61 15.93
N GLY A 318 -20.33 -14.30 14.88
CA GLY A 318 -20.29 -13.82 13.48
C GLY A 318 -19.54 -12.54 13.05
N LYS A 319 -19.11 -11.61 13.90
CA LYS A 319 -18.46 -10.35 13.47
C LYS A 319 -17.21 -9.99 14.30
N ARG A 320 -16.07 -9.84 13.60
CA ARG A 320 -14.77 -9.39 14.15
C ARG A 320 -14.78 -7.87 14.42
N TRP A 321 -14.02 -7.41 15.42
CA TRP A 321 -13.81 -5.99 15.72
C TRP A 321 -13.27 -5.19 14.52
N SER A 322 -12.41 -5.82 13.70
CA SER A 322 -11.88 -5.32 12.43
C SER A 322 -12.94 -4.83 11.43
N ASN A 323 -14.21 -5.25 11.60
CA ASN A 323 -15.30 -5.02 10.65
C ASN A 323 -16.36 -4.05 11.21
N ARG A 324 -16.02 -3.26 12.24
CA ARG A 324 -16.92 -2.29 12.86
C ARG A 324 -16.61 -0.86 12.38
N GLY A 325 -17.24 -0.46 11.28
CA GLY A 325 -16.94 0.80 10.58
C GLY A 325 -17.29 2.09 11.35
N THR A 326 -18.23 2.04 12.30
CA THR A 326 -18.70 3.21 13.08
C THR A 326 -17.68 3.71 14.11
N GLU A 327 -16.94 2.80 14.73
CA GLU A 327 -15.90 3.08 15.71
C GLU A 327 -14.68 3.71 15.03
N TRP A 328 -14.29 3.14 13.88
CA TRP A 328 -13.26 3.71 13.01
C TRP A 328 -13.64 5.08 12.45
N LYS A 329 -14.93 5.32 12.15
CA LYS A 329 -15.43 6.63 11.70
C LYS A 329 -15.13 7.73 12.70
N SER A 330 -15.27 7.46 13.99
CA SER A 330 -14.95 8.44 15.03
C SER A 330 -13.45 8.69 15.14
N VAL A 331 -12.66 7.63 15.17
CA VAL A 331 -11.18 7.71 15.22
C VAL A 331 -10.63 8.51 14.04
N LEU A 332 -11.11 8.24 12.82
CA LEU A 332 -10.71 8.96 11.61
C LEU A 332 -11.30 10.37 11.54
N ARG A 333 -12.50 10.63 12.10
CA ARG A 333 -13.03 12.00 12.22
C ARG A 333 -12.09 12.87 13.04
N THR A 334 -11.60 12.36 14.18
CA THR A 334 -10.69 13.12 15.05
C THR A 334 -9.29 13.25 14.43
N ALA A 335 -8.76 12.19 13.83
CA ALA A 335 -7.43 12.20 13.21
C ALA A 335 -7.38 12.99 11.89
N GLY A 336 -8.43 12.89 11.07
CA GLY A 336 -8.61 13.67 9.83
C GLY A 336 -8.86 15.14 10.11
N ALA A 337 -9.68 15.49 11.11
CA ALA A 337 -9.90 16.89 11.51
C ALA A 337 -8.61 17.56 12.02
N ALA A 338 -7.77 16.85 12.78
CA ALA A 338 -6.48 17.38 13.26
C ALA A 338 -5.48 17.65 12.11
N THR A 339 -5.45 16.76 11.11
CA THR A 339 -4.58 16.86 9.94
C THR A 339 -5.00 18.02 9.01
N ILE A 340 -6.31 18.14 8.77
CA ILE A 340 -6.88 19.21 7.92
C ILE A 340 -6.73 20.57 8.59
N TYR A 341 -6.91 20.66 9.92
CA TYR A 341 -6.76 21.94 10.63
C TYR A 341 -5.32 22.49 10.57
N CYS A 342 -4.31 21.61 10.65
CA CYS A 342 -2.90 21.98 10.45
C CYS A 342 -2.57 22.32 8.99
N ALA A 343 -3.04 21.51 8.03
CA ALA A 343 -2.80 21.74 6.60
C ALA A 343 -3.41 23.06 6.09
N THR A 344 -4.55 23.48 6.66
CA THR A 344 -5.23 24.72 6.24
C THR A 344 -4.63 25.99 6.84
N HIS A 345 -3.95 25.90 8.00
CA HIS A 345 -3.39 27.06 8.73
C HIS A 345 -1.88 27.27 8.54
N CYS A 346 -1.13 26.28 8.05
CA CYS A 346 0.32 26.40 7.79
C CYS A 346 0.67 26.99 6.40
N SER A 347 -0.32 27.30 5.56
CA SER A 347 -0.12 27.78 4.18
C SER A 347 0.12 29.29 4.05
N PHE A 348 0.17 30.05 5.15
CA PHE A 348 0.38 31.50 5.12
C PHE A 348 1.63 31.91 5.93
N PRO A 349 2.55 32.74 5.36
CA PRO A 349 3.88 32.96 5.92
C PRO A 349 3.93 33.87 7.17
N ARG A 350 2.80 34.11 7.87
CA ARG A 350 2.76 34.92 9.09
C ARG A 350 1.64 34.47 10.03
N CYS A 351 1.95 33.59 10.98
CA CYS A 351 1.08 33.37 12.14
C CYS A 351 1.88 33.45 13.45
N SER A 352 1.66 34.56 14.15
CA SER A 352 2.02 34.78 15.55
C SER A 352 1.14 33.90 16.44
N CYS A 353 1.73 33.23 17.43
CA CYS A 353 1.01 32.43 18.43
C CYS A 353 -0.04 33.26 19.17
N LEU A 354 -1.33 32.96 19.00
CA LEU A 354 -2.40 33.51 19.82
C LEU A 354 -3.29 32.38 20.38
N ARG A 355 -3.08 32.14 21.68
CA ARG A 355 -3.99 31.60 22.72
C ARG A 355 -4.80 30.33 22.38
N CYS A 356 -4.27 29.20 22.84
CA CYS A 356 -5.10 28.11 23.37
C CYS A 356 -5.77 28.56 24.68
N GLY A 357 -7.10 28.49 24.75
CA GLY A 357 -7.85 28.70 25.98
C GLY A 357 -9.34 28.50 25.76
N SER A 358 -9.91 27.56 26.54
CA SER A 358 -11.33 27.40 26.87
C SER A 358 -12.32 27.07 25.73
N PHE A 359 -12.79 25.82 25.72
CA PHE A 359 -14.21 25.56 25.59
C PHE A 359 -14.67 24.82 26.84
N SER A 360 -15.53 25.50 27.61
CA SER A 360 -16.16 25.05 28.84
C SER A 360 -17.54 24.46 28.55
N CYS A 361 -17.90 23.48 29.38
CA CYS A 361 -19.21 22.87 29.65
C CYS A 361 -19.87 22.05 28.54
#